data_AF-A0A2J7TIW6-F1
#
_entry.id   AF-A0A2J7TIW6-F1
#
_cell.length_a   1.000
_cell.length_b   1.000
_cell.length_c   1.000
_cell.angle_alpha   90.00
_cell.angle_beta   90.00
_cell.angle_gamma   90.00
#
_symmetry.space_group_name_H-M   'P 1'
#
loop_
_entity.id
_entity.type
_entity.pdbx_description
1 polymer ?
#
loop_
_entity_poly.entity_id
_entity_poly.type
_entity_poly.pdbx_seq_one_letter_code
_entity_poly.pdbx_strand_id
1 'polypeptide(L)'
;MSIAPIAQALILVFVANGAPILASRVLGLWGNAPLDLHARFSDGARLLGSSKTFRGVIASLIATTLVAPAIGVDWRVGALAASAAMTGDIFSSFIKRRLQLPAQGMAPGIDQAPESLLPLIVCKSALGLSFVDVLVAAFIFWVGALLLSRALFTLKIRERPY
;
A
#
# COMPACT_ATOMS: atom_id res chain seq x y z
N MET A 1 15.10 21.46 -0.48
CA MET A 1 14.59 20.08 -0.67
C MET A 1 14.97 19.63 -2.07
N SER A 2 15.60 18.46 -2.21
CA SER A 2 15.83 17.87 -3.54
C SER A 2 14.55 17.17 -3.99
N ILE A 3 14.09 17.45 -5.21
CA ILE A 3 12.81 16.91 -5.73
C ILE A 3 12.94 15.43 -6.07
N ALA A 4 14.12 14.99 -6.53
CA ALA A 4 14.32 13.63 -7.03
C ALA A 4 14.08 12.54 -5.96
N PRO A 5 14.63 12.63 -4.73
CA PRO A 5 14.33 11.68 -3.65
C PRO A 5 12.84 11.57 -3.34
N ILE A 6 12.12 12.69 -3.31
CA ILE A 6 10.69 12.74 -3.01
C ILE A 6 9.92 12.04 -4.13
N ALA A 7 10.25 12.33 -5.40
CA ALA A 7 9.62 11.69 -6.55
C ALA A 7 9.88 10.17 -6.55
N GLN A 8 11.11 9.75 -6.29
CA GLN A 8 11.46 8.33 -6.19
C GLN A 8 10.66 7.64 -5.09
N ALA A 9 10.60 8.24 -3.90
CA ALA A 9 9.85 7.71 -2.78
C ALA A 9 8.35 7.58 -3.10
N LEU A 10 7.76 8.62 -3.71
CA LEU A 10 6.37 8.62 -4.13
C LEU A 10 6.09 7.50 -5.14
N ILE A 11 6.94 7.35 -6.16
CA ILE A 11 6.79 6.28 -7.17
C ILE A 11 6.79 4.91 -6.49
N LEU A 12 7.74 4.64 -5.59
CA LEU A 12 7.80 3.35 -4.88
C LEU A 12 6.54 3.10 -4.05
N VAL A 13 6.07 4.09 -3.30
CA VAL A 13 4.87 3.94 -2.44
C VAL A 13 3.60 3.79 -3.28
N PHE A 14 3.46 4.54 -4.37
CA PHE A 14 2.31 4.38 -5.30
C PHE A 14 2.31 3.01 -5.98
N VAL A 15 3.47 2.52 -6.43
CA VAL A 15 3.58 1.19 -7.05
C VAL A 15 3.28 0.11 -6.02
N ALA A 16 3.85 0.20 -4.81
CA ALA A 16 3.64 -0.79 -3.75
C ALA A 16 2.16 -0.94 -3.38
N ASN A 17 1.42 0.16 -3.27
CA ASN A 17 0.00 0.15 -2.91
C ASN A 17 -0.94 -0.09 -4.11
N GLY A 18 -0.53 0.31 -5.32
CA GLY A 18 -1.32 0.14 -6.54
C GLY A 18 -1.22 -1.26 -7.18
N ALA A 19 -0.06 -1.92 -7.07
CA ALA A 19 0.19 -3.23 -7.68
C ALA A 19 -0.81 -4.32 -7.25
N PRO A 20 -1.21 -4.45 -5.96
CA PRO A 20 -2.25 -5.40 -5.56
C PRO A 20 -3.58 -5.20 -6.28
N ILE A 21 -3.99 -3.95 -6.50
CA ILE A 21 -5.23 -3.59 -7.18
C ILE A 21 -5.15 -4.02 -8.66
N LEU A 22 -4.05 -3.67 -9.34
CA LEU A 22 -3.84 -4.07 -10.74
C LEU A 22 -3.78 -5.59 -10.89
N ALA A 23 -3.05 -6.28 -10.01
CA ALA A 23 -2.97 -7.73 -10.01
C ALA A 23 -4.35 -8.38 -9.81
N SER A 24 -5.19 -7.81 -8.94
CA SER A 24 -6.55 -8.31 -8.74
C SER A 24 -7.41 -8.22 -9.99
N ARG A 25 -7.19 -7.18 -10.81
CA ARG A 25 -7.94 -6.98 -12.05
C ARG A 25 -7.46 -7.88 -13.18
N VAL A 26 -6.15 -8.02 -13.33
CA VAL A 26 -5.54 -8.81 -14.41
C VAL A 26 -5.75 -10.32 -14.18
N LEU A 27 -5.63 -10.78 -12.94
CA LEU A 27 -5.68 -12.20 -12.60
C LEU A 27 -7.07 -12.66 -12.13
N GLY A 28 -8.01 -11.74 -11.90
CA GLY A 28 -9.38 -12.07 -11.48
C GLY A 28 -9.42 -12.90 -10.19
N LEU A 29 -9.94 -14.13 -10.28
CA LEU A 29 -10.02 -15.06 -9.14
C LEU A 29 -8.72 -15.83 -8.88
N TRP A 30 -7.76 -15.82 -9.82
CA TRP A 30 -6.51 -16.56 -9.65
C TRP A 30 -5.68 -16.00 -8.49
N GLY A 31 -5.26 -16.88 -7.58
CA GLY A 31 -4.42 -16.52 -6.43
C GLY A 31 -5.10 -15.60 -5.41
N ASN A 32 -6.43 -15.55 -5.36
CA ASN A 32 -7.19 -14.68 -4.47
C ASN A 32 -7.27 -15.16 -3.00
N ALA A 33 -6.47 -16.17 -2.63
CA ALA A 33 -6.45 -16.70 -1.27
C ALA A 33 -6.11 -15.58 -0.26
N PRO A 34 -6.94 -15.37 0.76
CA PRO A 34 -6.69 -14.35 1.77
C PRO A 34 -5.49 -14.74 2.63
N LEU A 35 -4.70 -13.75 3.05
CA LEU A 35 -3.53 -13.94 3.91
C LEU A 35 -3.89 -14.59 5.25
N ASP A 36 -5.07 -14.27 5.78
CA ASP A 36 -5.53 -14.82 7.05
C ASP A 36 -6.16 -16.22 6.93
N LEU A 37 -6.30 -16.77 5.72
CA LEU A 37 -7.00 -18.04 5.49
C LEU A 37 -8.39 -18.11 6.17
N HIS A 38 -9.07 -16.96 6.27
CA HIS A 38 -10.34 -16.80 6.98
C HIS A 38 -10.29 -17.02 8.51
N ALA A 39 -9.10 -16.99 9.11
CA ALA A 39 -8.92 -17.06 10.55
C ALA A 39 -9.67 -15.94 11.28
N ARG A 40 -10.14 -16.26 12.49
CA ARG A 40 -10.79 -15.34 13.41
C ARG A 40 -9.88 -15.07 14.60
N PHE A 41 -9.96 -13.86 15.13
CA PHE A 41 -9.26 -13.49 16.36
C PHE A 41 -10.14 -13.81 17.58
N SER A 42 -9.60 -13.63 18.80
CA SER A 42 -10.31 -13.95 20.05
C SER A 42 -11.62 -13.16 20.25
N ASP A 43 -11.77 -12.04 19.55
CA ASP A 43 -12.99 -11.22 19.53
C ASP A 43 -14.06 -11.72 18.54
N GLY A 44 -13.82 -12.84 17.84
CA GLY A 44 -14.73 -13.44 16.87
C GLY A 44 -14.72 -12.77 15.48
N ALA A 45 -14.07 -11.61 15.32
CA ALA A 45 -13.91 -10.94 14.04
C ALA A 45 -12.78 -11.60 13.21
N ARG A 46 -12.79 -11.41 11.88
CA ARG A 46 -11.68 -11.89 11.01
C ARG A 46 -10.35 -11.26 11.45
N LEU A 47 -9.24 -11.96 11.20
CA LEU A 47 -7.91 -11.42 11.54
C LEU A 47 -7.56 -10.19 10.70
N LEU A 48 -7.70 -10.29 9.37
CA LEU A 48 -7.37 -9.23 8.41
C LEU A 48 -8.55 -8.88 7.49
N GLY A 49 -9.34 -9.88 7.11
CA GLY A 49 -10.42 -9.77 6.13
C GLY A 49 -10.01 -10.28 4.74
N SER A 50 -10.99 -10.52 3.86
CA SER A 50 -10.78 -11.12 2.54
C SER A 50 -10.01 -10.26 1.53
N SER A 51 -9.81 -8.98 1.82
CA SER A 51 -9.16 -8.04 0.90
C SER A 51 -7.63 -8.17 0.87
N LYS A 52 -7.01 -8.77 1.89
CA LYS A 52 -5.54 -8.93 1.95
C LYS A 52 -5.20 -10.33 1.45
N THR A 53 -4.50 -10.43 0.32
CA THR A 53 -4.26 -11.69 -0.39
C THR A 53 -2.77 -11.93 -0.62
N PHE A 54 -2.36 -13.20 -0.72
CA PHE A 54 -0.97 -13.57 -1.04
C PHE A 54 -0.54 -12.99 -2.39
N ARG A 55 -1.41 -13.08 -3.41
CA ARG A 55 -1.18 -12.46 -4.72
C ARG A 55 -0.89 -10.97 -4.61
N GLY A 56 -1.65 -10.24 -3.81
CA GLY A 56 -1.45 -8.80 -3.65
C GLY A 56 -0.06 -8.48 -3.12
N VAL A 57 0.36 -9.16 -2.06
CA VAL A 57 1.69 -8.98 -1.46
C VAL A 57 2.80 -9.34 -2.45
N ILE A 58 2.69 -10.48 -3.13
CA ILE A 58 3.67 -10.92 -4.13
C ILE A 58 3.76 -9.92 -5.29
N ALA A 59 2.61 -9.44 -5.79
CA ALA A 59 2.57 -8.45 -6.87
C ALA A 59 3.24 -7.13 -6.45
N SER A 60 2.97 -6.66 -5.23
CA SER A 60 3.61 -5.46 -4.66
C SER A 60 5.12 -5.60 -4.59
N LEU A 61 5.60 -6.73 -4.03
CA LEU A 61 7.03 -7.03 -3.91
C LEU A 61 7.71 -7.06 -5.29
N ILE A 62 7.17 -7.82 -6.24
CA ILE A 62 7.76 -7.95 -7.58
C ILE A 62 7.77 -6.59 -8.29
N ALA A 63 6.62 -5.91 -8.37
CA ALA A 63 6.50 -4.67 -9.13
C ALA A 63 7.42 -3.58 -8.59
N THR A 64 7.41 -3.36 -7.27
CA THR A 64 8.19 -2.27 -6.65
C THR A 64 9.69 -2.54 -6.70
N THR A 65 10.10 -3.81 -6.54
CA THR A 65 11.51 -4.22 -6.67
C THR A 65 12.04 -3.98 -8.08
N LEU A 66 11.23 -4.27 -9.11
CA LEU A 66 11.59 -4.06 -10.51
C LEU A 66 11.56 -2.58 -10.92
N VAL A 67 10.64 -1.79 -10.36
CA VAL A 67 10.54 -0.36 -10.66
C VAL A 67 11.69 0.44 -10.05
N ALA A 68 12.21 0.04 -8.88
CA ALA A 68 13.27 0.77 -8.20
C ALA A 68 14.50 1.06 -9.10
N PRO A 69 15.12 0.07 -9.78
CA PRO A 69 16.23 0.34 -10.70
C PRO A 69 15.86 1.27 -11.86
N ALA A 70 14.63 1.17 -12.38
CA ALA A 70 14.16 1.99 -13.49
C ALA A 70 14.07 3.49 -13.15
N ILE A 71 13.97 3.82 -11.86
CA ILE A 71 13.97 5.20 -11.34
C ILE A 71 15.30 5.58 -10.67
N GLY A 72 16.36 4.81 -10.88
CA GLY A 72 17.70 5.06 -10.34
C GLY A 72 17.85 4.74 -8.85
N VAL A 73 17.05 3.82 -8.32
CA VAL A 73 17.09 3.37 -6.92
C VAL A 73 17.52 1.89 -6.86
N ASP A 74 18.29 1.50 -5.84
CA ASP A 74 18.66 0.10 -5.64
C ASP A 74 17.41 -0.79 -5.47
N TRP A 75 17.38 -1.94 -6.14
CA TRP A 75 16.26 -2.89 -6.08
C TRP A 75 15.92 -3.33 -4.65
N ARG A 76 16.91 -3.40 -3.75
CA ARG A 76 16.74 -3.73 -2.33
C ARG A 76 15.89 -2.69 -1.61
N VAL A 77 16.03 -1.42 -1.98
CA VAL A 77 15.20 -0.33 -1.45
C VAL A 77 13.77 -0.47 -1.94
N GLY A 78 13.57 -0.86 -3.21
CA GLY A 78 12.23 -1.19 -3.74
C GLY A 78 11.57 -2.36 -3.01
N ALA A 79 12.31 -3.45 -2.78
CA ALA A 79 11.84 -4.60 -2.02
C ALA A 79 11.48 -4.24 -0.56
N LEU A 80 12.32 -3.41 0.07
CA LEU A 80 12.11 -2.90 1.41
C LEU A 80 10.88 -1.99 1.50
N ALA A 81 10.71 -1.10 0.53
CA ALA A 81 9.55 -0.22 0.43
C ALA A 81 8.25 -1.03 0.28
N ALA A 82 8.21 -2.02 -0.61
CA ALA A 82 7.05 -2.89 -0.75
C ALA A 82 6.74 -3.69 0.52
N SER A 83 7.77 -4.24 1.17
CA SER A 83 7.59 -5.00 2.42
C SER A 83 7.02 -4.12 3.52
N ALA A 84 7.53 -2.90 3.68
CA ALA A 84 7.04 -1.94 4.66
C ALA A 84 5.62 -1.46 4.34
N ALA A 85 5.32 -1.17 3.07
CA ALA A 85 3.97 -0.80 2.63
C ALA A 85 2.95 -1.91 2.90
N MET A 86 3.26 -3.15 2.52
CA MET A 86 2.38 -4.31 2.76
C MET A 86 2.22 -4.60 4.26
N THR A 87 3.26 -4.39 5.05
CA THR A 87 3.16 -4.49 6.52
C THR A 87 2.21 -3.44 7.08
N GLY A 88 2.34 -2.18 6.66
CA GLY A 88 1.43 -1.10 7.03
C GLY A 88 -0.01 -1.43 6.64
N ASP A 89 -0.23 -1.87 5.41
CA ASP A 89 -1.54 -2.23 4.87
C ASP A 89 -2.20 -3.40 5.65
N ILE A 90 -1.43 -4.43 5.99
CA ILE A 90 -1.88 -5.55 6.82
C ILE A 90 -2.22 -5.07 8.23
N PHE A 91 -1.37 -4.23 8.82
CA PHE A 91 -1.56 -3.67 10.15
C PHE A 91 -2.82 -2.79 10.24
N SER A 92 -3.03 -1.91 9.25
CA SER A 92 -4.27 -1.13 9.12
C SER A 92 -5.48 -2.04 9.02
N SER A 93 -5.40 -3.09 8.21
CA SER A 93 -6.48 -4.07 8.09
C SER A 93 -6.80 -4.78 9.41
N PHE A 94 -5.78 -5.16 10.17
CA PHE A 94 -5.93 -5.75 11.50
C PHE A 94 -6.63 -4.78 12.47
N ILE A 95 -6.17 -3.52 12.57
CA ILE A 95 -6.79 -2.49 13.41
C ILE A 95 -8.26 -2.31 13.02
N LYS A 96 -8.57 -2.19 11.72
CA LYS A 96 -9.95 -2.07 11.24
C LYS A 96 -10.83 -3.23 11.70
N ARG A 97 -10.30 -4.46 11.78
CA ARG A 97 -11.07 -5.61 12.29
C ARG A 97 -11.31 -5.53 13.80
N ARG A 98 -10.34 -5.05 14.58
CA ARG A 98 -10.50 -4.82 16.02
C ARG A 98 -11.53 -3.72 16.32
N LEU A 99 -11.66 -2.75 15.42
CA LEU A 99 -12.70 -1.71 15.47
C LEU A 99 -14.04 -2.13 14.85
N GLN A 100 -14.22 -3.41 14.52
CA GLN A 100 -15.43 -3.97 13.89
C GLN A 100 -15.83 -3.30 12.56
N LEU A 101 -14.90 -2.64 11.89
CA LEU A 101 -15.15 -2.07 10.57
C LEU A 101 -15.20 -3.21 9.53
N PRO A 102 -16.12 -3.16 8.54
CA PRO A 102 -16.24 -4.20 7.52
C PRO A 102 -15.04 -4.23 6.57
N ALA A 103 -14.78 -5.39 5.96
CA ALA A 103 -13.77 -5.50 4.90
C ALA A 103 -14.07 -4.50 3.78
N GLN A 104 -13.03 -3.84 3.26
CA GLN A 104 -13.14 -2.74 2.28
C GLN A 104 -13.87 -1.47 2.79
N GLY A 105 -14.20 -1.38 4.08
CA GLY A 105 -14.60 -0.11 4.70
C GLY A 105 -13.42 0.87 4.71
N MET A 106 -13.69 2.13 4.37
CA MET A 106 -12.72 3.21 4.50
C MET A 106 -12.49 3.50 5.98
N ALA A 107 -11.23 3.64 6.38
CA ALA A 107 -10.88 4.27 7.64
C ALA A 107 -9.83 5.37 7.37
N PRO A 108 -10.27 6.61 7.08
CA PRO A 108 -9.36 7.72 6.81
C PRO A 108 -8.33 7.86 7.94
N GLY A 109 -7.07 8.08 7.58
CA GLY A 109 -5.94 8.10 8.50
C GLY A 109 -5.42 6.70 8.86
N ILE A 110 -6.30 5.77 9.23
CA ILE A 110 -5.89 4.38 9.58
C ILE A 110 -5.33 3.64 8.36
N ASP A 111 -5.90 3.86 7.18
CA ASP A 111 -5.40 3.24 5.94
C ASP A 111 -4.16 3.98 5.42
N GLN A 112 -4.27 5.29 5.22
CA GLN A 112 -3.24 6.05 4.50
C GLN A 112 -1.96 6.27 5.30
N ALA A 113 -2.04 6.39 6.63
CA ALA A 113 -0.86 6.70 7.43
C ALA A 113 0.13 5.52 7.45
N PRO A 114 -0.26 4.27 7.80
CA PRO A 114 0.68 3.15 7.79
C PRO A 114 1.13 2.77 6.37
N GLU A 115 0.25 2.84 5.37
CA GLU A 115 0.57 2.50 3.97
C GLU A 115 1.63 3.43 3.33
N SER A 116 1.77 4.66 3.84
CA SER A 116 2.71 5.66 3.32
C SER A 116 3.87 5.97 4.27
N LEU A 117 3.60 6.19 5.57
CA LEU A 117 4.64 6.60 6.51
C LEU A 117 5.63 5.47 6.79
N LEU A 118 5.18 4.21 6.94
CA LEU A 118 6.10 3.10 7.17
C LEU A 118 7.14 2.96 6.05
N PRO A 119 6.77 2.81 4.77
CA PRO A 119 7.76 2.69 3.70
C PRO A 119 8.63 3.94 3.57
N LEU A 120 8.08 5.14 3.74
CA LEU A 120 8.85 6.39 3.66
C LEU A 120 9.88 6.53 4.79
N ILE A 121 9.52 6.16 6.03
CA ILE A 121 10.42 6.20 7.18
C ILE A 121 11.51 5.13 7.03
N VAL A 122 11.14 3.91 6.66
CA VAL A 122 12.08 2.79 6.50
C VAL A 122 13.09 3.08 5.38
N CYS A 123 12.64 3.65 4.27
CA CYS A 123 13.51 3.97 3.14
C CYS A 123 14.18 5.36 3.25
N LYS A 124 13.89 6.13 4.31
CA LYS A 124 14.36 7.52 4.48
C LYS A 124 15.86 7.68 4.27
N SER A 125 16.65 6.87 4.97
CA SER A 125 18.12 6.97 4.91
C SER A 125 18.65 6.54 3.53
N ALA A 126 18.07 5.50 2.94
CA ALA A 126 18.51 4.97 1.65
C ALA A 126 18.22 5.93 0.49
N LEU A 127 17.13 6.68 0.59
CA LEU A 127 16.71 7.67 -0.42
C LEU A 127 17.27 9.08 -0.13
N GLY A 128 17.95 9.30 1.00
CA GLY A 128 18.46 10.62 1.38
C GLY A 128 17.35 11.62 1.74
N LEU A 129 16.23 11.15 2.28
CA LEU A 129 15.09 11.99 2.67
C LEU A 129 15.31 12.65 4.03
N SER A 130 14.93 13.92 4.15
CA SER A 130 14.74 14.57 5.44
C SER A 130 13.39 14.18 6.07
N PHE A 131 13.17 14.51 7.35
CA PHE A 131 11.87 14.28 7.98
C PHE A 131 10.76 15.12 7.32
N VAL A 132 11.08 16.33 6.86
CA VAL A 132 10.13 17.17 6.13
C VAL A 132 9.74 16.52 4.81
N ASP A 133 10.71 15.96 4.08
CA ASP A 133 10.45 15.25 2.81
C ASP A 133 9.51 14.06 3.02
N VAL A 134 9.68 13.30 4.11
CA VAL A 134 8.78 12.19 4.47
C VAL A 134 7.36 12.69 4.72
N LEU A 135 7.18 13.76 5.49
CA LEU A 135 5.85 14.32 5.76
C LEU A 135 5.18 14.85 4.49
N VAL A 136 5.95 15.54 3.64
CA VAL A 136 5.47 16.06 2.36
C VAL A 136 5.08 14.91 1.42
N ALA A 137 5.92 13.89 1.28
CA ALA A 137 5.63 12.72 0.45
C ALA A 137 4.40 11.95 0.95
N ALA A 138 4.27 11.76 2.27
CA ALA A 138 3.10 11.10 2.85
C ALA A 138 1.81 11.88 2.58
N PHE A 139 1.86 13.21 2.72
CA PHE A 139 0.71 14.08 2.40
C PHE A 139 0.35 14.02 0.91
N ILE A 140 1.34 14.10 0.02
CA ILE A 140 1.12 13.98 -1.43
C ILE A 140 0.54 12.61 -1.77
N PHE A 141 1.06 11.53 -1.19
CA PHE A 141 0.51 10.19 -1.38
C PHE A 141 -0.94 10.12 -0.91
N TRP A 142 -1.27 10.64 0.26
CA TRP A 142 -2.64 10.63 0.77
C TRP A 142 -3.61 11.33 -0.21
N VAL A 143 -3.29 12.56 -0.61
CA VAL A 143 -4.12 13.30 -1.57
C VAL A 143 -4.19 12.57 -2.91
N GLY A 144 -3.06 12.12 -3.44
CA GLY A 144 -2.99 11.43 -4.72
C GLY A 144 -3.71 10.10 -4.72
N ALA A 145 -3.63 9.32 -3.65
CA ALA A 145 -4.34 8.04 -3.50
C ALA A 145 -5.86 8.24 -3.48
N LEU A 146 -6.34 9.29 -2.80
CA LEU A 146 -7.77 9.65 -2.82
C LEU A 146 -8.24 10.08 -4.21
N LEU A 147 -7.47 10.94 -4.89
CA LEU A 147 -7.78 11.38 -6.25
C LEU A 147 -7.77 10.22 -7.24
N LEU A 148 -6.76 9.37 -7.17
CA LEU A 148 -6.64 8.17 -8.00
C LEU A 148 -7.81 7.22 -7.73
N SER A 149 -8.19 7.02 -6.47
CA SER A 149 -9.32 6.18 -6.12
C SER A 149 -10.64 6.70 -6.74
N ARG A 150 -10.87 8.01 -6.66
CA ARG A 150 -12.02 8.66 -7.31
C ARG A 150 -11.99 8.50 -8.83
N ALA A 151 -10.83 8.68 -9.45
CA ALA A 151 -10.67 8.51 -10.90
C ALA A 151 -10.89 7.05 -11.32
N LEU A 152 -10.42 6.08 -10.55
CA LEU A 152 -10.64 4.66 -10.83
C LEU A 152 -12.12 4.28 -10.64
N PHE A 153 -12.82 4.92 -9.69
CA PHE A 153 -14.26 4.76 -9.52
C PHE A 153 -15.05 5.34 -10.71
N THR A 154 -14.72 6.55 -11.18
CA THR A 154 -15.39 7.14 -12.35
C THR A 154 -15.15 6.31 -13.62
N LEU A 155 -13.99 5.68 -13.75
CA LEU A 155 -13.67 4.74 -14.83
C LEU A 155 -14.27 3.34 -14.63
N LYS A 156 -15.09 3.11 -13.58
CA LYS A 156 -15.70 1.81 -13.20
C LYS A 156 -14.67 0.70 -12.99
N ILE A 157 -13.44 1.06 -12.64
CA ILE A 157 -12.35 0.15 -12.30
C ILE A 157 -12.46 -0.28 -10.84
N ARG A 158 -12.97 0.63 -10.00
CA ARG A 158 -13.19 0.40 -8.57
C ARG A 158 -14.68 0.49 -8.26
N GLU A 159 -15.15 -0.33 -7.33
CA GLU A 159 -16.56 -0.33 -6.90
C GLU A 159 -16.90 0.83 -5.95
N ARG A 160 -15.88 1.47 -5.36
CA ARG A 160 -16.04 2.55 -4.38
C ARG A 160 -15.10 3.72 -4.68
N PRO A 161 -15.48 4.97 -4.35
CA PRO A 161 -14.71 6.17 -4.66
C PRO A 161 -13.53 6.45 -3.73
N TYR A 162 -13.20 5.51 -2.84
CA TYR A 162 -12.15 5.61 -1.83
C TYR A 162 -11.33 4.32 -1.77
#